data_AF-A0A7S2JL04-F1
#
_entry.id   AF-A0A7S2JL04-F1
#
_cell.length_a   1.000
_cell.length_b   1.000
_cell.length_c   1.000
_cell.angle_alpha   90.00
_cell.angle_beta   90.00
_cell.angle_gamma   90.00
#
_symmetry.space_group_name_H-M   'P 1'
#
loop_
_entity.id
_entity.type
_entity.pdbx_description
1 polymer ?
#
loop_
_entity_poly.entity_id
_entity_poly.type
_entity_poly.pdbx_seq_one_letter_code
_entity_poly.pdbx_strand_id
1 'polypeptide(L)'
;FQFRTCPLSFHIIVDPGSQESVKTLLDNFERFFRGSSSRLYDFLAFDEHLTGIQNKFKTEVMYKSIPEIIFSDLQEILMVDVDIVFLNDICALWAKFAEFSPSHLFAFGPETGDWYTRTSEWEAPQ
;
A
#
# COMPACT_ATOMS: atom_id res chain seq x y z
N PHE A 1 19.14 14.77 -14.29
CA PHE A 1 18.38 14.89 -13.04
C PHE A 1 18.24 13.52 -12.42
N GLN A 2 18.60 13.37 -11.14
CA GLN A 2 18.37 12.16 -10.37
C GLN A 2 17.22 12.43 -9.41
N PHE A 3 16.06 11.81 -9.67
CA PHE A 3 14.82 12.06 -8.93
C PHE A 3 14.71 11.29 -7.60
N ARG A 4 15.62 10.34 -7.34
CA ARG A 4 15.64 9.50 -6.14
C ARG A 4 17.05 9.25 -5.62
N THR A 5 17.18 9.21 -4.29
CA THR A 5 18.43 8.92 -3.57
C THR A 5 18.56 7.45 -3.17
N CYS A 6 17.45 6.72 -2.99
CA CYS A 6 17.42 5.32 -2.57
C CYS A 6 16.80 4.38 -3.63
N PRO A 7 17.17 3.08 -3.63
CA PRO A 7 16.45 2.07 -4.40
C PRO A 7 15.04 1.83 -3.83
N LEU A 8 14.11 1.36 -4.67
CA LEU A 8 12.73 1.06 -4.26
C LEU A 8 12.36 -0.38 -4.56
N SER A 9 11.69 -1.03 -3.61
CA SER A 9 11.04 -2.32 -3.81
C SER A 9 9.52 -2.13 -3.75
N PHE A 10 8.82 -2.50 -4.82
CA PHE A 10 7.36 -2.39 -4.93
C PHE A 10 6.73 -3.74 -4.59
N HIS A 11 5.97 -3.79 -3.50
CA HIS A 11 5.27 -4.98 -3.04
C HIS A 11 3.79 -4.84 -3.39
N ILE A 12 3.32 -5.59 -4.37
CA ILE A 12 2.01 -5.36 -5.02
C ILE A 12 1.16 -6.63 -4.90
N ILE A 13 0.01 -6.49 -4.24
CA ILE A 13 -1.03 -7.51 -4.20
C ILE A 13 -1.86 -7.38 -5.48
N VAL A 14 -2.08 -8.50 -6.17
CA VAL A 14 -2.69 -8.52 -7.51
C VAL A 14 -3.59 -9.74 -7.65
N ASP A 15 -4.76 -9.55 -8.25
CA ASP A 15 -5.68 -10.65 -8.54
C ASP A 15 -5.16 -11.52 -9.72
N PRO A 16 -5.50 -12.81 -9.78
CA PRO A 16 -5.02 -13.70 -10.85
C PRO A 16 -5.33 -13.25 -12.28
N GLY A 17 -6.39 -12.45 -12.52
CA GLY A 17 -6.73 -11.91 -13.84
C GLY A 17 -5.83 -10.75 -14.27
N SER A 18 -5.30 -9.98 -13.31
CA SER A 18 -4.45 -8.82 -13.59
C SER A 18 -2.94 -9.13 -13.61
N GLN A 19 -2.51 -10.31 -13.13
CA GLN A 19 -1.08 -10.64 -12.92
C GLN A 19 -0.18 -10.37 -14.14
N GLU A 20 -0.54 -10.83 -15.34
CA GLU A 20 0.28 -10.65 -16.55
C GLU A 20 0.39 -9.17 -16.97
N SER A 21 -0.72 -8.44 -16.91
CA SER A 21 -0.79 -7.00 -17.22
C SER A 21 0.04 -6.17 -16.25
N VAL A 22 -0.09 -6.43 -14.94
CA VAL A 22 0.66 -5.74 -13.89
C VAL A 22 2.14 -6.09 -13.96
N LYS A 23 2.50 -7.36 -14.18
CA LYS A 23 3.90 -7.75 -14.40
C LYS A 23 4.50 -7.03 -15.61
N THR A 24 3.78 -6.98 -16.73
CA THR A 24 4.23 -6.29 -17.95
C THR A 24 4.44 -4.80 -17.73
N LEU A 25 3.59 -4.14 -16.92
CA LEU A 25 3.76 -2.75 -16.52
C LEU A 25 5.05 -2.55 -15.69
N LEU A 26 5.30 -3.44 -14.72
CA LEU A 26 6.45 -3.36 -13.82
C LEU A 26 7.79 -3.69 -14.50
N ASP A 27 7.83 -4.74 -15.34
CA ASP A 27 9.00 -5.09 -16.16
C ASP A 27 9.46 -3.89 -17.01
N ASN A 28 8.51 -3.13 -17.56
CA ASN A 28 8.79 -1.89 -18.29
C ASN A 28 9.21 -0.75 -17.36
N PHE A 29 8.55 -0.58 -16.21
CA PHE A 29 8.89 0.46 -15.23
C PHE A 29 10.33 0.30 -14.72
N GLU A 30 10.74 -0.89 -14.26
CA GLU A 30 12.10 -1.17 -13.78
C GLU A 30 13.17 -0.91 -14.85
N ARG A 31 12.86 -1.22 -16.11
CA ARG A 31 13.75 -0.98 -17.25
C ARG A 31 14.04 0.51 -17.48
N PHE A 32 13.08 1.39 -17.22
CA PHE A 32 13.28 2.85 -17.31
C PHE A 32 13.80 3.46 -16.01
N PHE A 33 13.32 3.00 -14.85
CA PHE A 33 13.64 3.50 -13.53
C PHE A 33 14.63 2.57 -12.81
N ARG A 34 15.92 2.69 -13.15
CA ARG A 34 17.02 1.95 -12.50
C ARG A 34 16.98 2.10 -10.98
N GLY A 35 17.30 1.02 -10.27
CA GLY A 35 17.16 0.98 -8.81
C GLY A 35 15.69 0.91 -8.37
N SER A 36 14.86 0.26 -9.17
CA SER A 36 13.55 -0.25 -8.79
C SER A 36 13.58 -1.78 -8.93
N SER A 37 12.82 -2.46 -8.08
CA SER A 37 12.48 -3.89 -8.20
C SER A 37 11.03 -4.08 -7.74
N SER A 38 10.37 -5.15 -8.16
CA SER A 38 9.00 -5.45 -7.75
C SER A 38 8.81 -6.91 -7.33
N ARG A 39 7.82 -7.14 -6.46
CA ARG A 39 7.38 -8.47 -6.02
C ARG A 39 5.86 -8.50 -6.02
N LEU A 40 5.31 -9.43 -6.80
CA LEU A 40 3.87 -9.69 -6.86
C LEU A 40 3.47 -10.70 -5.78
N TYR A 41 2.29 -10.46 -5.21
CA TYR A 41 1.63 -11.32 -4.23
C TYR A 41 0.23 -11.63 -4.74
N ASP A 42 -0.17 -12.90 -4.73
CA ASP A 42 -1.53 -13.29 -5.14
C ASP A 42 -2.55 -12.81 -4.10
N PHE A 43 -3.58 -12.09 -4.54
CA PHE A 43 -4.72 -11.73 -3.69
C PHE A 43 -5.35 -12.97 -3.02
N LEU A 44 -5.37 -14.13 -3.68
CA LEU A 44 -5.93 -15.36 -3.13
C LEU A 44 -5.11 -15.93 -1.95
N ALA A 45 -3.84 -15.53 -1.79
CA ALA A 45 -3.06 -15.88 -0.60
C ALA A 45 -3.61 -15.24 0.70
N PHE A 46 -4.52 -14.26 0.58
CA PHE A 46 -5.19 -13.62 1.71
C PHE A 46 -6.56 -14.26 2.03
N ASP A 47 -7.06 -15.22 1.21
CA ASP A 47 -8.48 -15.65 1.29
C ASP A 47 -8.84 -16.39 2.59
N GLU A 48 -7.89 -17.08 3.24
CA GLU A 48 -8.09 -17.64 4.59
C GLU A 48 -8.36 -16.55 5.64
N HIS A 49 -7.69 -15.39 5.52
CA HIS A 49 -7.92 -14.22 6.40
C HIS A 49 -9.18 -13.42 6.02
N LEU A 50 -9.68 -13.57 4.78
CA LEU A 50 -10.87 -12.86 4.26
C LEU A 50 -12.15 -13.73 4.28
N THR A 51 -12.04 -14.99 4.68
CA THR A 51 -13.15 -15.96 4.74
C THR A 51 -14.21 -15.53 5.77
N GLY A 52 -15.47 -15.53 5.35
CA GLY A 52 -16.60 -15.07 6.17
C GLY A 52 -16.75 -13.56 6.34
N ILE A 53 -15.80 -12.76 5.81
CA ILE A 53 -15.80 -11.30 5.95
C ILE A 53 -16.64 -10.67 4.83
N GLN A 54 -17.58 -9.80 5.20
CA GLN A 54 -18.40 -9.06 4.23
C GLN A 54 -17.50 -8.21 3.31
N ASN A 55 -17.73 -8.23 2.00
CA ASN A 55 -16.84 -7.61 1.00
C ASN A 55 -16.43 -6.16 1.33
N LYS A 56 -17.33 -5.36 1.92
CA LYS A 56 -17.06 -3.96 2.33
C LYS A 56 -15.94 -3.79 3.37
N PHE A 57 -15.60 -4.83 4.14
CA PHE A 57 -14.55 -4.83 5.15
C PHE A 57 -13.27 -5.56 4.71
N LYS A 58 -13.24 -6.18 3.51
CA LYS A 58 -12.09 -6.99 3.09
C LYS A 58 -10.80 -6.17 2.94
N THR A 59 -10.90 -4.91 2.49
CA THR A 59 -9.76 -3.99 2.42
C THR A 59 -9.17 -3.68 3.81
N GLU A 60 -10.03 -3.39 4.79
CA GLU A 60 -9.61 -3.09 6.18
C GLU A 60 -8.92 -4.28 6.88
N VAL A 61 -9.24 -5.50 6.48
CA VAL A 61 -8.63 -6.72 7.03
C VAL A 61 -7.39 -7.11 6.23
N MET A 62 -7.37 -6.92 4.91
CA MET A 62 -6.15 -7.05 4.11
C MET A 62 -5.02 -6.17 4.66
N TYR A 63 -5.30 -4.92 5.03
CA TYR A 63 -4.32 -4.04 5.69
C TYR A 63 -3.76 -4.58 7.03
N LYS A 64 -4.50 -5.47 7.71
CA LYS A 64 -4.07 -6.12 8.96
C LYS A 64 -3.32 -7.44 8.72
N SER A 65 -3.56 -8.12 7.60
CA SER A 65 -2.87 -9.36 7.20
C SER A 65 -1.65 -9.14 6.28
N ILE A 66 -1.53 -7.96 5.66
CA ILE A 66 -0.32 -7.51 4.95
C ILE A 66 0.95 -7.72 5.79
N PRO A 67 0.98 -7.36 7.09
CA PRO A 67 2.08 -7.71 7.98
C PRO A 67 2.50 -9.18 7.95
N GLU A 68 1.55 -10.11 8.07
CA GLU A 68 1.82 -11.54 8.19
C GLU A 68 2.31 -12.16 6.87
N ILE A 69 1.95 -11.56 5.73
CA ILE A 69 2.25 -12.04 4.38
C ILE A 69 3.47 -11.32 3.75
N ILE A 70 3.84 -10.13 4.24
CA ILE A 70 4.92 -9.29 3.65
C ILE A 70 6.11 -9.06 4.61
N PHE A 71 5.92 -9.03 5.93
CA PHE A 71 7.00 -8.76 6.90
C PHE A 71 7.76 -10.01 7.40
N SER A 72 7.91 -11.07 6.59
CA SER A 72 8.84 -12.16 6.92
C SER A 72 10.29 -11.68 7.04
N ASP A 73 10.67 -10.71 6.20
CA ASP A 73 12.04 -10.22 6.01
C ASP A 73 12.15 -8.68 5.99
N LEU A 74 11.07 -7.97 6.33
CA LEU A 74 10.95 -6.51 6.21
C LEU A 74 10.54 -5.88 7.55
N GLN A 75 11.13 -4.73 7.89
CA GLN A 75 10.90 -4.02 9.17
C GLN A 75 9.90 -2.87 9.06
N GLU A 76 9.84 -2.22 7.90
CA GLU A 76 9.04 -1.02 7.63
C GLU A 76 8.43 -1.15 6.22
N ILE A 77 7.22 -0.62 6.02
CA ILE A 77 6.62 -0.42 4.69
C ILE A 77 5.88 0.91 4.67
N LEU A 78 5.92 1.60 3.52
CA LEU A 78 4.94 2.65 3.24
C LEU A 78 3.84 2.06 2.37
N MET A 79 2.61 2.07 2.88
CA MET A 79 1.43 1.79 2.07
C MET A 79 1.03 3.04 1.28
N VAL A 80 0.69 2.83 0.01
CA VAL A 80 0.42 3.89 -0.97
C VAL A 80 -0.72 3.46 -1.89
N ASP A 81 -1.66 4.37 -2.16
CA ASP A 81 -2.69 4.15 -3.16
C ASP A 81 -2.12 4.32 -4.59
N VAL A 82 -2.76 3.69 -5.57
CA VAL A 82 -2.24 3.58 -6.95
C VAL A 82 -2.49 4.80 -7.83
N ASP A 83 -3.27 5.77 -7.35
CA ASP A 83 -3.66 7.01 -8.04
C ASP A 83 -2.86 8.25 -7.60
N ILE A 84 -1.96 8.11 -6.62
CA ILE A 84 -1.12 9.22 -6.12
C ILE A 84 0.08 9.51 -7.02
N VAL A 85 0.55 10.76 -7.02
CA VAL A 85 1.73 11.21 -7.79
C VAL A 85 2.78 11.81 -6.88
N PHE A 86 3.96 11.17 -6.81
CA PHE A 86 5.09 11.68 -6.05
C PHE A 86 5.79 12.83 -6.78
N LEU A 87 5.67 14.04 -6.22
CA LEU A 87 6.31 15.26 -6.74
C LEU A 87 7.76 15.47 -6.26
N ASN A 88 8.20 14.69 -5.28
CA ASN A 88 9.52 14.77 -4.64
C ASN A 88 10.07 13.34 -4.37
N ASP A 89 11.33 13.24 -3.91
CA ASP A 89 11.93 11.96 -3.57
C ASP A 89 11.21 11.29 -2.38
N ILE A 90 10.55 10.17 -2.66
CA ILE A 90 9.83 9.36 -1.69
C ILE A 90 10.71 8.87 -0.53
N CYS A 91 12.02 8.71 -0.76
CA CYS A 91 13.00 8.32 0.27
C CYS A 91 13.04 9.30 1.46
N ALA A 92 12.60 10.55 1.28
CA ALA A 92 12.49 11.52 2.37
C ALA A 92 11.40 11.16 3.41
N LEU A 93 10.40 10.35 3.05
CA LEU A 93 9.38 9.88 3.99
C LEU A 93 9.93 8.84 4.98
N TRP A 94 10.99 8.10 4.63
CA TRP A 94 11.56 7.07 5.52
C TRP A 94 12.19 7.69 6.77
N ALA A 95 12.65 8.95 6.68
CA ALA A 95 13.10 9.72 7.83
C ALA A 95 11.99 9.95 8.88
N LYS A 96 10.70 9.73 8.55
CA LYS A 96 9.60 9.81 9.51
C LYS A 96 9.44 8.57 10.39
N PHE A 97 9.84 7.38 9.95
CA PHE A 97 9.84 6.21 10.84
C PHE A 97 10.82 6.39 12.02
N ALA A 98 11.91 7.15 11.82
CA ALA A 98 12.84 7.53 12.88
C ALA A 98 12.24 8.49 13.95
N GLU A 99 11.05 9.05 13.72
CA GLU A 99 10.31 9.84 14.72
C GLU A 99 9.39 8.96 15.58
N PHE A 100 9.24 7.65 15.26
CA PHE A 100 8.30 6.75 15.94
C PHE A 100 8.97 6.04 17.12
N SER A 101 8.25 5.92 18.24
CA SER A 101 8.61 4.99 19.32
C SER A 101 8.14 3.55 19.00
N PRO A 102 8.73 2.50 19.60
CA PRO A 102 8.32 1.09 19.39
C PRO A 102 6.87 0.72 19.76
N SER A 103 6.06 1.66 20.26
CA SER A 103 4.63 1.48 20.49
C SER A 103 3.75 1.94 19.32
N HIS A 104 4.32 2.57 18.29
CA HIS A 104 3.59 2.98 17.07
C HIS A 104 3.70 1.89 16.02
N LEU A 105 2.58 1.20 15.77
CA LEU A 105 2.50 0.13 14.76
C LEU A 105 2.17 0.66 13.35
N PHE A 106 1.51 1.81 13.28
CA PHE A 106 1.06 2.43 12.04
C PHE A 106 1.10 3.95 12.17
N ALA A 107 1.22 4.65 11.04
CA ALA A 107 0.97 6.07 10.93
C ALA A 107 0.22 6.36 9.64
N PHE A 108 -0.61 7.40 9.66
CA PHE A 108 -1.46 7.81 8.55
C PHE A 108 -1.30 9.31 8.31
N GLY A 109 -1.50 9.76 7.07
CA GLY A 109 -1.68 11.19 6.80
C GLY A 109 -2.96 11.68 7.51
N PRO A 110 -2.99 12.92 8.03
CA PRO A 110 -4.23 13.49 8.53
C PRO A 110 -5.20 13.67 7.37
N GLU A 111 -6.40 13.09 7.46
CA GLU A 111 -7.45 13.34 6.48
C GLU A 111 -7.83 14.82 6.47
N THR A 112 -8.01 15.36 5.28
CA THR A 112 -8.25 16.78 4.98
C THR A 112 -9.72 17.14 4.82
N GLY A 113 -10.59 16.14 4.54
CA GLY A 113 -12.03 16.31 4.49
C GLY A 113 -12.69 16.44 5.87
N ASP A 114 -13.98 16.79 5.87
CA ASP A 114 -14.81 16.97 7.07
C ASP A 114 -15.68 15.73 7.42
N TRP A 115 -15.44 14.61 6.73
CA TRP A 115 -16.00 13.25 6.93
C TRP A 115 -16.42 12.92 8.36
N TYR A 116 -15.56 13.30 9.30
CA TYR A 116 -15.43 12.72 10.64
C TYR A 116 -16.04 13.70 11.67
N THR A 117 -16.40 14.91 11.21
CA THR A 117 -17.24 15.88 11.92
C THR A 117 -18.65 16.01 11.32
N ARG A 118 -18.93 15.40 10.16
CA ARG A 118 -20.27 15.32 9.57
C ARG A 118 -21.17 14.36 10.37
N THR A 119 -21.97 14.92 11.26
CA THR A 119 -22.95 14.19 12.09
C THR A 119 -24.36 14.14 11.47
N SER A 120 -24.52 14.49 10.20
CA SER A 120 -25.81 14.60 9.50
C SER A 120 -25.77 14.04 8.07
N GLU A 121 -26.88 13.41 7.67
CA GLU A 121 -27.24 13.10 6.27
C GLU A 121 -26.33 12.08 5.54
N TRP A 122 -26.15 10.89 6.12
CA TRP A 122 -26.10 9.67 5.30
C TRP A 122 -27.50 9.03 5.25
N GLU A 123 -28.35 9.53 4.34
CA GLU A 123 -29.50 8.75 3.89
C GLU A 123 -29.01 7.66 2.94
N ALA A 124 -29.25 6.40 3.28
CA ALA A 124 -28.93 5.30 2.38
C ALA A 124 -29.87 5.35 1.16
N PRO A 125 -29.37 5.13 -0.08
CA PRO A 125 -30.23 5.05 -1.26
C PRO A 125 -31.33 3.99 -1.11
N GLN A 126 -32.55 4.33 -1.53
CA GLN A 126 -33.69 3.41 -1.64
C GLN A 126 -33.69 2.67 -2.97
#